data_AF-A0A225E273-F1
#
_entry.id   AF-A0A225E273-F1
#
_cell.length_a   1.000
_cell.length_b   1.000
_cell.length_c   1.000
_cell.angle_alpha   90.00
_cell.angle_beta   90.00
_cell.angle_gamma   90.00
#
_symmetry.space_group_name_H-M   'P 1'
#
loop_
_entity.id
_entity.type
_entity.pdbx_description
1 polymer ?
#
loop_
_entity_poly.entity_id
_entity_poly.type
_entity_poly.pdbx_seq_one_letter_code
_entity_poly.pdbx_strand_id
1 'polypeptide(L)' 'MTGDTGWIKANDRDISLFKQTTAASSPNTARLHDFADAMFFPDTLLNGVTIARTRPTRCSRTSPGR' A
#
# COMPACT_ATOMS: atom_id res chain seq x y z
N MET A 1 13.74 11.56 -10.24
CA MET A 1 14.25 11.79 -11.60
C MET A 1 13.64 10.73 -12.51
N THR A 2 13.52 11.00 -13.81
CA THR A 2 13.05 9.99 -14.75
C THR A 2 14.05 8.84 -14.78
N GLY A 3 13.61 7.62 -14.46
CA GLY A 3 14.45 6.41 -14.40
C GLY A 3 14.74 5.87 -12.99
N ASP A 4 14.33 6.58 -11.93
CA ASP A 4 14.48 6.06 -10.56
C ASP A 4 13.55 4.86 -10.32
N THR A 5 14.08 3.79 -9.73
CA THR A 5 13.30 2.60 -9.35
C THR A 5 12.68 2.74 -7.95
N GLY A 6 11.67 1.92 -7.70
CA GLY A 6 10.97 1.90 -6.43
C GLY A 6 9.80 0.95 -6.42
N TRP A 7 8.99 1.09 -5.38
CA TRP A 7 7.83 0.25 -5.12
C TRP A 7 6.55 1.00 -5.43
N ILE A 8 5.60 0.30 -6.04
CA ILE A 8 4.26 0.81 -6.27
C ILE A 8 3.25 0.01 -5.45
N LYS A 9 2.42 0.71 -4.67
CA LYS A 9 1.36 0.12 -3.86
C LYS A 9 0.00 0.54 -4.41
N ALA A 10 -0.77 -0.41 -4.93
CA ALA A 10 -2.18 -0.21 -5.23
C ALA A 10 -2.96 0.04 -3.93
N ASN A 11 -3.82 1.05 -3.94
CA ASN A 11 -4.68 1.36 -2.80
C ASN A 11 -5.99 0.59 -2.87
N ASP A 12 -6.60 0.40 -1.70
CA ASP A 12 -7.84 -0.35 -1.60
C ASP A 12 -8.99 0.38 -2.29
N ARG A 13 -8.95 1.70 -2.37
CA ARG A 13 -9.99 2.55 -2.97
C ARG A 13 -9.39 3.67 -3.81
N ASP A 14 -10.24 4.27 -4.64
CA ASP A 14 -9.96 5.49 -5.37
C ASP A 14 -9.63 6.64 -4.41
N ILE A 15 -8.42 7.20 -4.54
CA ILE A 15 -7.91 8.29 -3.69
C ILE A 15 -7.88 9.64 -4.41
N SER A 16 -8.53 9.77 -5.57
CA SER A 16 -8.50 10.99 -6.37
C SER A 16 -9.00 12.23 -5.63
N LEU A 17 -10.05 12.10 -4.81
CA LEU A 17 -10.58 13.22 -4.01
C LEU A 17 -9.67 13.56 -2.82
N PHE A 18 -9.08 12.54 -2.20
CA PHE A 18 -8.10 12.72 -1.14
C PHE A 18 -6.86 13.47 -1.66
N LYS A 19 -6.36 13.13 -2.86
CA LYS A 19 -5.18 13.81 -3.45
C LYS A 19 -5.43 15.29 -3.77
N GLN A 20 -6.69 15.70 -3.97
CA GLN A 20 -7.04 17.09 -4.25
C GLN A 20 -7.17 17.93 -2.98
N THR A 21 -7.73 17.36 -1.91
CA THR A 21 -8.14 18.11 -0.72
C THR A 21 -7.30 17.81 0.51
N THR A 22 -6.60 16.68 0.51
CA THR A 22 -5.93 16.08 1.68
C THR A 22 -6.88 15.86 2.87
N ALA A 23 -8.20 15.86 2.61
CA ALA A 23 -9.24 15.68 3.59
C ALA A 23 -9.93 14.32 3.43
N ALA A 24 -10.52 13.83 4.52
CA ALA A 24 -11.31 12.60 4.49
C ALA A 24 -12.50 12.75 3.53
N SER A 25 -12.67 11.77 2.64
CA SER A 25 -13.75 11.73 1.66
C SER A 25 -14.14 10.29 1.36
N SER A 26 -15.37 10.10 0.88
CA SER A 26 -15.76 8.82 0.28
C SER A 26 -15.08 8.65 -1.09
N PRO A 27 -14.81 7.41 -1.53
CA PRO A 27 -14.19 7.17 -2.83
C PRO A 27 -15.02 7.72 -3.99
N ASN A 28 -14.37 8.32 -4.99
CA ASN A 28 -15.06 8.84 -6.18
C ASN A 28 -15.60 7.73 -7.08
N THR A 29 -14.93 6.57 -7.08
CA THR A 29 -15.32 5.40 -7.85
C THR A 29 -15.25 4.13 -7.00
N ALA A 30 -15.87 3.05 -7.50
CA ALA A 30 -15.87 1.75 -6.82
C ALA A 30 -14.62 0.89 -7.09
N ARG A 31 -13.58 1.43 -7.75
CA ARG A 31 -12.35 0.70 -8.06
C ARG A 31 -11.66 0.20 -6.78
N LEU A 32 -11.04 -0.98 -6.91
CA LEU A 32 -10.38 -1.71 -5.82
C LEU A 32 -9.04 -2.25 -6.31
N HIS A 33 -7.97 -2.04 -5.54
CA HIS A 33 -6.64 -2.59 -5.80
C HIS A 33 -6.12 -2.34 -7.23
N ASP A 34 -6.37 -1.13 -7.74
CA ASP A 34 -5.94 -0.70 -9.05
C ASP A 34 -4.68 0.19 -8.93
N PHE A 35 -3.74 0.04 -9.86
CA PHE A 35 -2.54 0.87 -9.91
C PHE A 35 -2.82 2.29 -10.39
N ALA A 36 -3.97 2.56 -11.02
CA ALA A 36 -4.41 3.91 -11.34
C ALA A 36 -4.48 4.83 -10.11
N ASP A 37 -4.78 4.24 -8.94
CA ASP A 37 -4.92 4.94 -7.66
C ASP A 37 -3.76 4.59 -6.69
N ALA A 38 -2.58 4.26 -7.21
CA ALA A 38 -1.43 3.84 -6.40
C ALA A 38 -0.59 4.97 -5.78
N MET A 39 0.26 4.58 -4.82
CA MET A 39 1.38 5.38 -4.32
C MET A 39 2.72 4.78 -4.74
N PHE A 40 3.66 5.65 -5.10
CA PHE A 40 5.04 5.28 -5.42
C PHE A 40 5.98 5.62 -4.27
N PHE A 41 6.83 4.67 -3.89
CA PHE A 41 7.84 4.78 -2.86
C PHE A 41 9.21 4.55 -3.51
N PRO A 42 10.04 5.59 -3.68
CA PRO A 42 11.40 5.43 -4.21
C PRO A 42 12.19 4.45 -3.34
N ASP A 43 13.06 3.64 -3.96
CA ASP A 43 13.90 2.68 -3.20
C ASP A 43 14.76 3.37 -2.13
N THR A 44 15.19 4.62 -2.39
CA THR A 44 15.97 5.44 -1.45
C THR A 44 15.23 5.73 -0.14
N LEU A 45 13.89 5.72 -0.14
CA LEU A 45 13.08 5.91 1.06
C LEU A 45 13.07 4.66 1.96
N LEU A 46 13.37 3.49 1.40
CA LEU A 46 13.35 2.21 2.10
C LEU A 46 14.76 1.75 2.50
N ASN A 47 15.77 2.63 2.43
CA ASN A 47 17.12 2.33 2.89
C ASN A 47 17.09 1.86 4.35
N GLY A 48 17.46 0.60 4.59
CA GLY A 48 17.46 -0.04 5.92
C GLY A 48 16.20 -0.84 6.26
N VAL A 49 15.20 -0.89 5.36
CA VAL A 49 14.01 -1.73 5.51
C VAL A 49 14.25 -3.07 4.81
N THR A 50 14.04 -4.17 5.53
CA THR A 50 14.07 -5.52 4.95
C THR A 50 12.64 -6.02 4.75
N ILE A 51 12.26 -6.25 3.49
CA ILE A 51 11.00 -6.93 3.18
C ILE A 51 11.18 -8.42 3.47
N ALA A 52 10.26 -8.99 4.26
CA ALA A 52 10.24 -10.42 4.50
C ALA A 52 10.07 -11.18 3.18
N ARG A 53 11.08 -11.97 2.79
CA ARG A 53 11.10 -12.73 1.53
C ARG A 53 10.17 -13.94 1.52
N THR A 54 9.70 -14.37 2.68
CA THR A 54 8.84 -15.54 2.83
C THR A 54 7.44 -15.15 3.24
N ARG A 55 6.45 -15.83 2.65
CA ARG A 55 5.07 -15.80 3.12
C ARG A 55 5.07 -16.32 4.57
N PRO A 56 4.60 -15.55 5.57
CA PRO A 56 4.41 -16.11 6.91
C PRO A 56 3.46 -17.30 6.78
N THR A 57 3.95 -18.50 7.08
CA THR A 57 3.30 -19.77 6.72
C THR A 57 1.97 -20.01 7.44
N ARG A 58 1.62 -19.21 8.44
CA ARG A 58 0.31 -19.22 9.07
C ARG A 58 0.17 -17.99 9.95
N CYS A 59 -0.97 -17.31 9.90
CA CYS A 59 -1.38 -16.46 11.01
C CYS A 59 -1.75 -17.42 12.16
N SER A 60 -0.82 -17.69 13.09
CA SER A 60 -1.08 -18.60 14.19
C SER A 60 -2.09 -17.94 15.13
N ARG A 61 -3.36 -18.34 15.00
CA ARG A 61 -4.37 -18.14 16.04
C ARG A 61 -3.87 -18.84 17.28
N THR A 62 -3.24 -18.11 18.20
CA THR A 62 -3.13 -18.55 19.58
C THR A 62 -4.54 -18.47 20.16
N SER A 63 -5.28 -19.57 20.09
CA SER A 63 -6.46 -19.74 20.92
C SER A 63 -6.02 -19.61 22.38
N PRO A 64 -6.67 -18.78 23.22
CA PRO A 64 -6.37 -18.79 24.64
C PRO A 64 -6.72 -20.18 25.18
N GLY A 65 -5.76 -20.78 25.89
CA GLY A 65 -5.92 -22.08 26.53
C GLY A 65 -7.15 -22.10 27.43
N ARG A 66 -7.81 -23.25 27.42
CA ARG A 66 -8.98 -23.60 28.22
C ARG A 66 -8.66 -23.62 29.71
#